data_AF-A3CY72-F1
#
_entry.id   AF-A3CY72-F1
#
_cell.length_a   1.000
_cell.length_b   1.000
_cell.length_c   1.000
_cell.angle_alpha   90.00
_cell.angle_beta   90.00
_cell.angle_gamma   90.00
#
_symmetry.space_group_name_H-M   'P 1'
#
loop_
_entity.id
_entity.type
_entity.pdbx_description
1 polymer ?
#
loop_
_entity_poly.entity_id
_entity_poly.type
_entity_poly.pdbx_seq_one_letter_code
_entity_poly.pdbx_strand_id
1 'polypeptide(L)'
;MKTWTSHAILAVATVATLLLLAGEATAPVLYTAANISTAAHADPTTIEKRSPGDAAAAVPLMDDLLGETGTLALTIRLKDYESAERDLARYSELSARFDRLVVTLDVSGTDIGEFQRNNRQNLASLETLLNDTRRFDDLQRLEIEVRGDDDQHMAVVYEGEALRQKMREGFAAYADREATMTGIAGHYNINATPYKKSIEDFAVIADAADDWQAGTRVDTKSPLDIAVAPGEGRYGDLLTITGTYTGGLPGASIEIYVDSRIAGNVSLDESGNYIYPYRIDRLLAGPHLAYATAGAVYSDIATFRVHPGDTAITLALAEVNRTAFACTGNLTTGGDRPVAGAPVLLRIDETTLVNTETDRNGTYARDIVLPAGEHTVRAEFHPAGYPLNASESPMETTVVRGEDLSPLPFAAAVGAVLGTGWYLRRRYRATEENPAVEPPDIVVEDEAVKTPPQVEIAGLPPREAATILFCAFRTRLGLPETKTPRDCTRLCPAHAGFFERYERIRYAGEIPSEEELHAMEGETLGSDEGAA
;
A
#
# COMPACT_ATOMS: atom_id res chain seq x y z
N MET A 1 62.32 -40.38 34.79
CA MET A 1 62.78 -39.29 33.89
C MET A 1 61.75 -38.87 32.83
N LYS A 2 60.43 -39.07 33.04
CA LYS A 2 59.40 -38.73 32.03
C LYS A 2 58.44 -37.59 32.45
N THR A 3 58.54 -37.11 33.70
CA THR A 3 57.71 -36.02 34.25
C THR A 3 58.37 -34.65 34.14
N TRP A 4 59.71 -34.60 34.15
CA TRP A 4 60.47 -33.35 34.04
C TRP A 4 60.36 -32.67 32.67
N THR A 5 60.25 -33.45 31.59
CA THR A 5 60.08 -32.91 30.23
C THR A 5 58.69 -32.31 30.04
N SER A 6 57.65 -32.86 30.66
CA SER A 6 56.30 -32.30 30.57
C SER A 6 56.16 -31.00 31.35
N HIS A 7 56.79 -30.88 32.51
CA HIS A 7 56.81 -29.64 33.30
C HIS A 7 57.69 -28.56 32.66
N ALA A 8 58.78 -28.94 31.99
CA ALA A 8 59.60 -28.00 31.23
C ALA A 8 58.85 -27.42 30.02
N ILE A 9 58.09 -28.24 29.29
CA ILE A 9 57.28 -27.78 28.16
C ILE A 9 56.16 -26.87 28.64
N LEU A 10 55.48 -27.22 29.75
CA LEU A 10 54.44 -26.38 30.32
C LEU A 10 55.01 -25.04 30.81
N ALA A 11 56.18 -25.05 31.47
CA ALA A 11 56.84 -23.83 31.93
C ALA A 11 57.24 -22.92 30.76
N VAL A 12 57.80 -23.49 29.68
CA VAL A 12 58.15 -22.74 28.47
C VAL A 12 56.91 -22.19 27.78
N ALA A 13 55.83 -22.98 27.68
CA ALA A 13 54.55 -22.51 27.13
C ALA A 13 53.97 -21.37 27.98
N THR A 14 53.98 -21.50 29.31
CA THR A 14 53.47 -20.47 30.23
C THR A 14 54.28 -19.18 30.11
N VAL A 15 55.60 -19.27 30.04
CA VAL A 15 56.49 -18.11 29.85
C VAL A 15 56.29 -17.48 28.48
N ALA A 16 56.13 -18.27 27.42
CA ALA A 16 55.84 -17.77 26.08
C ALA A 16 54.47 -17.07 26.02
N THR A 17 53.47 -17.60 26.72
CA THR A 17 52.13 -16.99 26.81
C THR A 17 52.16 -15.70 27.62
N LEU A 18 52.92 -15.67 28.72
CA LEU A 18 53.13 -14.46 29.52
C LEU A 18 53.91 -13.38 28.76
N LEU A 19 54.89 -13.77 27.93
CA LEU A 19 55.61 -12.84 27.05
C LEU A 19 54.74 -12.30 25.91
N LEU A 20 53.86 -13.12 25.34
CA LEU A 20 52.86 -12.68 24.37
C LEU A 20 51.85 -11.71 25.01
N LEU A 21 51.36 -12.02 26.21
CA LEU A 21 50.49 -11.14 26.98
C LEU A 21 51.20 -9.84 27.40
N ALA A 22 52.50 -9.89 27.74
CA ALA A 22 53.27 -8.70 28.07
C ALA A 22 53.55 -7.80 26.84
N GLY A 23 53.68 -8.40 25.65
CA GLY A 23 53.76 -7.67 24.38
C GLY A 23 52.47 -6.89 24.09
N GLU A 24 51.32 -7.53 24.26
CA GLU A 24 49.99 -6.89 24.12
C GLU A 24 49.67 -5.92 25.27
N ALA A 25 50.22 -6.12 26.47
CA ALA A 25 49.97 -5.27 27.64
C ALA A 25 50.72 -3.93 27.64
N THR A 26 51.62 -3.68 26.67
CA THR A 26 52.28 -2.37 26.53
C THR A 26 51.39 -1.31 25.88
N ALA A 27 50.23 -1.69 25.34
CA ALA A 27 49.19 -0.76 24.91
C ALA A 27 47.81 -1.28 25.35
N PRO A 28 47.41 -1.09 26.62
CA PRO A 28 46.04 -1.34 27.01
C PRO A 28 45.16 -0.40 26.16
N VAL A 29 44.30 -0.96 25.31
CA VAL A 29 43.24 -0.22 24.62
C VAL A 29 42.17 0.14 25.66
N LEU A 30 42.55 1.01 26.58
CA LEU A 30 41.63 1.81 27.37
C LEU A 30 41.50 3.14 26.64
N TYR A 31 40.28 3.45 26.23
CA TYR A 31 39.90 4.72 25.64
C TYR A 31 40.53 5.88 26.42
N THR A 32 41.44 6.61 25.77
CA THR A 32 41.93 7.89 26.27
C THR A 32 41.47 8.97 25.29
N ALA A 33 41.00 10.10 25.81
CA ALA A 33 40.39 11.20 25.05
C ALA A 33 41.35 11.91 24.06
N ALA A 34 42.56 11.39 23.86
CA ALA A 34 43.62 12.03 23.10
C ALA A 34 43.92 11.38 21.73
N ASN A 35 43.29 10.24 21.37
CA ASN A 35 43.61 9.54 20.12
C ASN A 35 42.36 8.90 19.48
N ILE A 36 41.52 9.72 18.86
CA ILE A 36 40.23 9.32 18.25
C ILE A 36 40.29 9.10 16.73
N SER A 37 41.47 8.99 16.12
CA SER A 37 41.57 8.74 14.68
C SER A 37 42.51 7.59 14.38
N THR A 38 41.94 6.44 14.01
CA THR A 38 42.66 5.34 13.35
C THR A 38 41.94 5.01 12.04
N ALA A 39 42.65 4.47 11.06
CA ALA A 39 42.14 4.24 9.70
C ALA A 39 40.87 3.35 9.60
N ALA A 40 40.48 2.66 10.70
CA ALA A 40 39.26 1.87 10.78
C ALA A 40 38.10 2.58 11.49
N HIS A 41 38.35 3.68 12.21
CA HIS A 41 37.37 4.42 12.99
C HIS A 41 37.60 5.92 12.82
N ALA A 42 36.81 6.53 11.94
CA ALA A 42 36.67 7.97 11.85
C ALA A 42 36.01 8.48 13.14
N ASP A 43 36.56 9.55 13.72
CA ASP A 43 35.94 10.27 14.83
C ASP A 43 34.56 10.76 14.35
N PRO A 44 33.45 10.52 15.07
CA PRO A 44 32.11 10.91 14.64
C PRO A 44 31.94 12.43 14.48
N THR A 45 32.87 13.24 14.99
CA THR A 45 32.95 14.69 14.74
C THR A 45 33.84 15.08 13.55
N THR A 46 34.69 14.15 13.09
CA THR A 46 35.47 14.23 11.83
C THR A 46 34.82 13.49 10.65
N ILE A 47 33.71 12.79 10.88
CA ILE A 47 32.72 12.61 9.83
C ILE A 47 32.31 14.05 9.50
N GLU A 48 32.95 14.64 8.49
CA GLU A 48 32.36 15.76 7.79
C GLU A 48 30.91 15.34 7.56
N LYS A 49 29.95 15.98 8.25
CA LYS A 49 28.57 16.01 7.78
C LYS A 49 28.73 16.28 6.29
N ARG A 50 28.48 15.25 5.47
CA ARG A 50 28.77 15.30 4.03
C ARG A 50 28.28 16.66 3.58
N SER A 51 29.22 17.42 3.03
CA SER A 51 29.01 18.81 2.64
C SER A 51 27.63 18.98 1.96
N PRO A 52 26.94 20.12 2.11
CA PRO A 52 25.59 20.40 1.55
C PRO A 52 25.41 20.26 0.02
N GLY A 53 26.34 19.62 -0.68
CA GLY A 53 26.43 19.53 -2.13
C GLY A 53 25.24 18.84 -2.82
N ASP A 54 24.56 17.90 -2.15
CA ASP A 54 23.40 17.21 -2.75
C ASP A 54 22.04 17.72 -2.21
N ALA A 55 22.03 18.58 -1.20
CA ALA A 55 20.79 19.18 -0.68
C ALA A 55 20.04 20.02 -1.73
N ALA A 56 20.76 20.57 -2.72
CA ALA A 56 20.19 21.25 -3.87
C ALA A 56 19.26 20.34 -4.71
N ALA A 57 19.47 19.01 -4.69
CA ALA A 57 18.60 18.07 -5.39
C ALA A 57 17.19 17.97 -4.77
N ALA A 58 17.04 18.37 -3.50
CA ALA A 58 15.76 18.37 -2.80
C ALA A 58 14.89 19.59 -3.14
N VAL A 59 15.51 20.70 -3.55
CA VAL A 59 14.84 21.99 -3.80
C VAL A 59 13.75 21.92 -4.87
N PRO A 60 13.93 21.25 -6.04
CA PRO A 60 12.86 21.12 -7.03
C PRO A 60 11.62 20.41 -6.47
N LEU A 61 11.81 19.34 -5.68
CA LEU A 61 10.67 18.63 -5.07
C LEU A 61 9.97 19.47 -4.00
N MET A 62 10.71 20.31 -3.27
CA MET A 62 10.10 21.27 -2.34
C MET A 62 9.25 22.31 -3.08
N ASP A 63 9.72 22.81 -4.23
CA ASP A 63 8.95 23.72 -5.10
C ASP A 63 7.68 23.05 -5.64
N ASP A 64 7.81 21.83 -6.17
CA ASP A 64 6.66 21.03 -6.65
C ASP A 64 5.64 20.79 -5.53
N LEU A 65 6.09 20.43 -4.32
CA LEU A 65 5.22 20.19 -3.16
C LEU A 65 4.45 21.46 -2.75
N LEU A 66 5.13 22.60 -2.63
CA LEU A 66 4.47 23.87 -2.33
C LEU A 66 3.50 24.27 -3.45
N GLY A 67 3.85 24.01 -4.71
CA GLY A 67 3.00 24.23 -5.87
C GLY A 67 1.68 23.46 -5.80
N GLU A 68 1.76 22.15 -5.57
CA GLU A 68 0.59 21.26 -5.58
C GLU A 68 -0.39 21.52 -4.42
N THR A 69 0.08 22.01 -3.26
CA THR A 69 -0.84 22.41 -2.18
C THR A 69 -1.85 23.48 -2.63
N GLY A 70 -1.43 24.41 -3.49
CA GLY A 70 -2.30 25.47 -4.01
C GLY A 70 -3.37 24.93 -4.95
N THR A 71 -3.03 23.98 -5.81
CA THR A 71 -3.99 23.33 -6.72
C THR A 71 -5.01 22.50 -5.93
N LEU A 72 -4.54 21.68 -4.98
CA LEU A 72 -5.38 20.79 -4.19
C LEU A 72 -6.39 21.55 -3.33
N ALA A 73 -5.95 22.57 -2.58
CA ALA A 73 -6.88 23.36 -1.76
C ALA A 73 -7.94 24.07 -2.63
N LEU A 74 -7.55 24.56 -3.81
CA LEU A 74 -8.46 25.18 -4.76
C LEU A 74 -9.48 24.19 -5.32
N THR A 75 -9.08 22.98 -5.72
CA THR A 75 -10.02 21.97 -6.26
C THR A 75 -11.00 21.49 -5.18
N ILE A 76 -10.56 21.35 -3.93
CA ILE A 76 -11.45 21.11 -2.79
C ILE A 76 -12.44 22.27 -2.61
N ARG A 77 -11.95 23.52 -2.63
CA ARG A 77 -12.80 24.71 -2.49
C ARG A 77 -13.86 24.81 -3.58
N LEU A 78 -13.49 24.45 -4.82
CA LEU A 78 -14.41 24.42 -5.96
C LEU A 78 -15.37 23.21 -5.93
N LYS A 79 -15.25 22.33 -4.93
CA LYS A 79 -16.02 21.08 -4.78
C LYS A 79 -15.86 20.15 -5.98
N ASP A 80 -14.75 20.26 -6.71
CA ASP A 80 -14.36 19.32 -7.76
C ASP A 80 -13.61 18.16 -7.10
N TYR A 81 -14.39 17.29 -6.46
CA TYR A 81 -13.88 16.18 -5.67
C TYR A 81 -13.07 15.17 -6.49
N GLU A 82 -13.41 14.98 -7.76
CA GLU A 82 -12.68 14.06 -8.64
C GLU A 82 -11.29 14.62 -8.97
N SER A 83 -11.20 15.92 -9.26
CA SER A 83 -9.90 16.58 -9.46
C SER A 83 -9.10 16.65 -8.16
N ALA A 84 -9.74 16.96 -7.03
CA ALA A 84 -9.07 16.99 -5.73
C ALA A 84 -8.49 15.61 -5.32
N GLU A 85 -9.17 14.50 -5.60
CA GLU A 85 -8.61 13.15 -5.35
C GLU A 85 -7.37 12.88 -6.21
N ARG A 86 -7.39 13.29 -7.49
CA ARG A 86 -6.22 13.14 -8.37
C ARG A 86 -5.05 14.01 -7.92
N ASP A 87 -5.32 15.24 -7.50
CA ASP A 87 -4.31 16.17 -6.99
C ASP A 87 -3.72 15.67 -5.67
N LEU A 88 -4.55 15.12 -4.77
CA LEU A 88 -4.12 14.49 -3.52
C LEU A 88 -3.22 13.28 -3.78
N ALA A 89 -3.58 12.42 -4.74
CA ALA A 89 -2.76 11.27 -5.12
C ALA A 89 -1.38 11.71 -5.64
N ARG A 90 -1.34 12.76 -6.48
CA ARG A 90 -0.09 13.34 -6.98
C ARG A 90 0.75 13.94 -5.85
N TYR A 91 0.13 14.70 -4.95
CA TYR A 91 0.81 15.32 -3.81
C TYR A 91 1.38 14.25 -2.86
N SER A 92 0.64 13.16 -2.62
CA SER A 92 1.11 12.00 -1.87
C SER A 92 2.32 11.33 -2.52
N GLU A 93 2.31 11.13 -3.85
CA GLU A 93 3.44 10.57 -4.59
C GLU A 93 4.69 11.46 -4.49
N LEU A 94 4.53 12.77 -4.68
CA LEU A 94 5.61 13.74 -4.53
C LEU A 94 6.17 13.73 -3.11
N SER A 95 5.30 13.65 -2.09
CA SER A 95 5.72 13.58 -0.69
C SER A 95 6.54 12.32 -0.42
N ALA A 96 6.12 11.16 -0.92
CA ALA A 96 6.86 9.91 -0.77
C ALA A 96 8.23 9.94 -1.47
N ARG A 97 8.30 10.55 -2.66
CA ARG A 97 9.57 10.76 -3.38
C ARG A 97 10.51 11.68 -2.61
N PHE A 98 9.99 12.78 -2.10
CA PHE A 98 10.75 13.72 -1.27
C PHE A 98 11.25 13.06 0.01
N ASP A 99 10.41 12.26 0.67
CA ASP A 99 10.77 11.55 1.88
C ASP A 99 11.96 10.62 1.70
N ARG A 100 11.94 9.82 0.63
CA ARG A 100 13.05 8.94 0.27
C ARG A 100 14.32 9.74 -0.03
N LEU A 101 14.19 10.88 -0.71
CA LEU A 101 15.32 11.73 -1.03
C LEU A 101 15.97 12.31 0.23
N VAL A 102 15.18 12.82 1.17
CA VAL A 102 15.70 13.38 2.44
C VAL A 102 16.49 12.35 3.25
N VAL A 103 16.00 11.11 3.31
CA VAL A 103 16.70 10.00 3.96
C VAL A 103 17.97 9.61 3.20
N THR A 104 17.90 9.50 1.87
CA THR A 104 19.05 9.13 1.02
C THR A 104 20.18 10.13 1.11
N LEU A 105 19.84 11.42 1.20
CA LEU A 105 20.80 12.52 1.32
C LEU A 105 21.30 12.75 2.75
N ASP A 106 20.74 12.05 3.74
CA ASP A 106 21.04 12.23 5.17
C ASP A 106 20.85 13.69 5.65
N VAL A 107 19.79 14.36 5.18
CA VAL A 107 19.48 15.77 5.49
C VAL A 107 18.33 15.93 6.48
N SER A 108 17.87 14.86 7.13
CA SER A 108 16.76 14.83 8.10
C SER A 108 16.96 15.78 9.31
N GLY A 109 18.21 16.08 9.65
CA GLY A 109 18.60 16.99 10.75
C GLY A 109 18.76 18.46 10.34
N THR A 110 18.30 18.84 9.14
CA THR A 110 18.40 20.20 8.59
C THR A 110 17.01 20.83 8.39
N ASP A 111 16.96 22.08 7.93
CA ASP A 111 15.73 22.76 7.50
C ASP A 111 14.93 21.93 6.46
N ILE A 112 15.60 21.14 5.60
CA ILE A 112 14.93 20.24 4.63
C ILE A 112 14.19 19.11 5.35
N GLY A 113 14.79 18.54 6.41
CA GLY A 113 14.13 17.54 7.24
C GLY A 113 12.98 18.13 8.07
N GLU A 114 13.07 19.42 8.44
CA GLU A 114 11.94 20.13 9.05
C GLU A 114 10.80 20.38 8.06
N PHE A 115 11.13 20.79 6.83
CA PHE A 115 10.17 20.90 5.74
C PHE A 115 9.48 19.56 5.48
N GLN A 116 10.24 18.45 5.46
CA GLN A 116 9.70 17.10 5.31
C GLN A 116 8.63 16.76 6.36
N ARG A 117 8.95 16.99 7.64
CA ARG A 117 8.00 16.71 8.74
C ARG A 117 6.73 17.55 8.62
N ASN A 118 6.87 18.83 8.30
CA ASN A 118 5.72 19.72 8.10
C ASN A 118 4.93 19.34 6.84
N ASN A 119 5.58 18.94 5.76
CA ASN A 119 4.92 18.49 4.53
C ASN A 119 4.06 17.25 4.75
N ARG A 120 4.52 16.26 5.54
CA ARG A 120 3.71 15.11 5.92
C ARG A 120 2.44 15.52 6.68
N GLN A 121 2.56 16.51 7.57
CA GLN A 121 1.42 17.04 8.30
C GLN A 121 0.47 17.83 7.39
N ASN A 122 1.00 18.54 6.39
CA ASN A 122 0.21 19.22 5.37
C ASN A 122 -0.59 18.22 4.53
N LEU A 123 0.03 17.11 4.09
CA LEU A 123 -0.66 16.01 3.39
C LEU A 123 -1.84 15.48 4.20
N ALA A 124 -1.61 15.14 5.47
CA ALA A 124 -2.68 14.66 6.35
C ALA A 124 -3.80 15.73 6.54
N SER A 125 -3.43 17.00 6.64
CA SER A 125 -4.39 18.10 6.79
C SER A 125 -5.25 18.30 5.54
N LEU A 126 -4.66 18.21 4.35
CA LEU A 126 -5.36 18.38 3.07
C LEU A 126 -6.23 17.16 2.73
N GLU A 127 -5.78 15.95 3.08
CA GLU A 127 -6.63 14.75 3.02
C GLU A 127 -7.85 14.87 3.95
N THR A 128 -7.63 15.34 5.18
CA THR A 128 -8.71 15.60 6.15
C THR A 128 -9.67 16.64 5.62
N LEU A 129 -9.16 17.76 5.07
CA LEU A 129 -9.98 18.81 4.46
C LEU A 129 -10.89 18.27 3.34
N LEU A 130 -10.35 17.48 2.42
CA LEU A 130 -11.13 16.88 1.33
C LEU A 130 -12.28 16.01 1.88
N ASN A 131 -11.96 15.13 2.82
CA ASN A 131 -12.92 14.20 3.41
C ASN A 131 -14.00 14.93 4.22
N ASP A 132 -13.60 15.89 5.06
CA ASP A 132 -14.50 16.66 5.90
C ASP A 132 -15.41 17.57 5.06
N THR A 133 -14.89 18.21 4.00
CA THR A 133 -15.70 19.03 3.09
C THR A 133 -16.77 18.21 2.37
N ARG A 134 -16.42 17.00 1.91
CA ARG A 134 -17.38 16.09 1.28
C ARG A 134 -18.46 15.65 2.26
N ARG A 135 -18.06 15.28 3.49
CA ARG A 135 -19.00 14.90 4.55
C ARG A 135 -19.92 16.06 4.91
N PHE A 136 -19.40 17.27 4.92
CA PHE A 136 -20.15 18.48 5.21
C PHE A 136 -21.24 18.72 4.17
N ASP A 137 -20.92 18.57 2.87
CA ASP A 137 -21.91 18.66 1.80
C ASP A 137 -22.99 17.58 1.89
N ASP A 138 -22.62 16.35 2.25
CA ASP A 138 -23.56 15.26 2.45
C ASP A 138 -24.52 15.55 3.62
N LEU A 139 -24.01 16.14 4.70
CA LEU A 139 -24.82 16.54 5.86
C LEU A 139 -25.76 17.69 5.55
N GLN A 140 -25.31 18.68 4.77
CA GLN A 140 -26.19 19.76 4.30
C GLN A 140 -27.37 19.21 3.50
N ARG A 141 -27.15 18.19 2.67
CA ARG A 141 -28.23 17.53 1.93
C ARG A 141 -29.12 16.74 2.87
N LEU A 142 -28.54 15.96 3.78
CA LEU A 142 -29.27 15.12 4.72
C LEU A 142 -30.17 15.96 5.63
N GLU A 143 -29.71 17.12 6.11
CA GLU A 143 -30.49 18.03 6.96
C GLU A 143 -31.81 18.45 6.28
N ILE A 144 -31.77 18.69 4.97
CA ILE A 144 -32.97 19.03 4.18
C ILE A 144 -33.93 17.84 4.11
N GLU A 145 -33.40 16.62 3.98
CA GLU A 145 -34.18 15.39 3.85
C GLU A 145 -34.86 15.00 5.18
N VAL A 146 -34.18 15.17 6.31
CA VAL A 146 -34.67 14.74 7.64
C VAL A 146 -35.51 15.78 8.39
N ARG A 147 -35.75 16.96 7.80
CA ARG A 147 -36.45 18.08 8.46
C ARG A 147 -37.88 17.78 8.96
N GLY A 148 -38.44 16.62 8.60
CA GLY A 148 -39.75 16.14 9.07
C GLY A 148 -39.70 15.15 10.23
N ASP A 149 -38.51 14.76 10.69
CA ASP A 149 -38.26 13.90 11.84
C ASP A 149 -37.36 14.67 12.81
N ASP A 150 -37.95 15.20 13.89
CA ASP A 150 -37.25 16.08 14.83
C ASP A 150 -36.03 15.40 15.46
N ASP A 151 -36.10 14.09 15.73
CA ASP A 151 -34.99 13.35 16.34
C ASP A 151 -33.82 13.19 15.36
N GLN A 152 -34.12 12.84 14.10
CA GLN A 152 -33.10 12.74 13.05
C GLN A 152 -32.54 14.11 12.65
N HIS A 153 -33.40 15.13 12.59
CA HIS A 153 -32.99 16.50 12.28
C HIS A 153 -32.01 17.02 13.32
N MET A 154 -32.29 16.81 14.61
CA MET A 154 -31.38 17.20 15.68
C MET A 154 -30.05 16.46 15.60
N ALA A 155 -30.04 15.15 15.32
CA ALA A 155 -28.80 14.39 15.14
C ALA A 155 -27.92 14.96 14.01
N VAL A 156 -28.52 15.32 12.87
CA VAL A 156 -27.81 15.92 11.73
C VAL A 156 -27.29 17.32 12.06
N VAL A 157 -28.07 18.13 12.79
CA VAL A 157 -27.63 19.44 13.28
C VAL A 157 -26.39 19.30 14.15
N TYR A 158 -26.42 18.43 15.17
CA TYR A 158 -25.27 18.20 16.05
C TYR A 158 -24.05 17.67 15.30
N GLU A 159 -24.23 16.73 14.39
CA GLU A 159 -23.15 16.25 13.54
C GLU A 159 -22.55 17.39 12.69
N GLY A 160 -23.42 18.24 12.15
CA GLY A 160 -23.02 19.42 11.41
C GLY A 160 -22.19 20.39 12.26
N GLU A 161 -22.64 20.71 13.47
CA GLU A 161 -21.90 21.58 14.39
C GLU A 161 -20.51 21.03 14.71
N ALA A 162 -20.44 19.73 14.98
CA ALA A 162 -19.22 19.08 15.37
C ALA A 162 -18.22 19.00 14.20
N LEU A 163 -18.70 18.76 12.97
CA LEU A 163 -17.87 18.79 11.78
C LEU A 163 -17.34 20.20 11.47
N ARG A 164 -18.13 21.26 11.68
CA ARG A 164 -17.63 22.65 11.56
C ARG A 164 -16.49 22.92 12.51
N GLN A 165 -16.65 22.54 13.78
CA GLN A 165 -15.61 22.71 14.79
C GLN A 165 -14.33 21.96 14.40
N LYS A 166 -14.47 20.73 13.89
CA LYS A 166 -13.35 19.93 13.36
C LYS A 166 -12.64 20.66 12.20
N MET A 167 -13.39 21.20 11.24
CA MET A 167 -12.84 21.94 10.10
C MET A 167 -12.10 23.21 10.53
N ARG A 168 -12.61 23.95 11.52
CA ARG A 168 -11.91 25.11 12.12
C ARG A 168 -10.58 24.72 12.76
N GLU A 169 -10.58 23.65 13.55
CA GLU A 169 -9.37 23.17 14.22
C GLU A 169 -8.34 22.63 13.23
N GLY A 170 -8.80 21.96 12.17
CA GLY A 170 -7.98 21.52 11.04
C GLY A 170 -7.32 22.69 10.32
N PHE A 171 -8.08 23.76 10.03
CA PHE A 171 -7.55 25.00 9.46
C PHE A 171 -6.51 25.64 10.37
N ALA A 172 -6.82 25.81 11.66
CA ALA A 172 -5.91 26.45 12.61
C ALA A 172 -4.57 25.69 12.69
N ALA A 173 -4.62 24.35 12.71
CA ALA A 173 -3.41 23.54 12.65
C ALA A 173 -2.65 23.78 11.34
N TYR A 174 -3.31 23.70 10.18
CA TYR A 174 -2.68 23.90 8.87
C TYR A 174 -1.99 25.28 8.75
N ALA A 175 -2.69 26.34 9.18
CA ALA A 175 -2.19 27.71 9.15
C ALA A 175 -1.00 27.94 10.10
N ASP A 176 -0.94 27.26 11.25
CA ASP A 176 0.17 27.38 12.22
C ASP A 176 1.54 27.02 11.60
N ARG A 177 1.55 26.21 10.54
CA ARG A 177 2.77 25.80 9.82
C ARG A 177 3.27 26.82 8.81
N GLU A 178 2.50 27.88 8.54
CA GLU A 178 2.81 28.86 7.49
C GLU A 178 4.20 29.45 7.66
N ALA A 179 4.49 29.94 8.87
CA ALA A 179 5.72 30.66 9.16
C ALA A 179 6.96 29.79 8.90
N THR A 180 6.91 28.53 9.33
CA THR A 180 8.01 27.57 9.13
C THR A 180 8.18 27.21 7.66
N MET A 181 7.09 26.83 6.98
CA MET A 181 7.15 26.41 5.57
C MET A 181 7.60 27.54 4.65
N THR A 182 7.06 28.76 4.84
CA THR A 182 7.44 29.93 4.04
C THR A 182 8.84 30.43 4.38
N GLY A 183 9.27 30.31 5.64
CA GLY A 183 10.64 30.62 6.07
C GLY A 183 11.67 29.73 5.41
N ILE A 184 11.44 28.40 5.42
CA ILE A 184 12.31 27.43 4.75
C ILE A 184 12.30 27.66 3.24
N ALA A 185 11.14 27.86 2.62
CA ALA A 185 11.05 28.18 1.20
C ALA A 185 11.86 29.44 0.82
N GLY A 186 11.82 30.47 1.67
CA GLY A 186 12.62 31.68 1.52
C GLY A 186 14.12 31.43 1.56
N HIS A 187 14.60 30.56 2.44
CA HIS A 187 16.02 30.17 2.53
C HIS A 187 16.50 29.56 1.20
N TYR A 188 15.67 28.75 0.55
CA TYR A 188 16.00 28.08 -0.71
C TYR A 188 15.55 28.84 -1.98
N ASN A 189 15.05 30.07 -1.83
CA ASN A 189 14.52 30.90 -2.93
C ASN A 189 13.41 30.20 -3.75
N ILE A 190 12.56 29.45 -3.05
CA ILE A 190 11.42 28.71 -3.59
C ILE A 190 10.17 29.61 -3.53
N ASN A 191 9.29 29.52 -4.54
CA ASN A 191 8.08 30.32 -4.57
C ASN A 191 7.00 29.74 -3.65
N ALA A 192 6.86 30.27 -2.43
CA ALA A 192 5.83 29.86 -1.48
C ALA A 192 4.42 30.46 -1.75
N THR A 193 4.22 31.21 -2.84
CA THR A 193 2.91 31.84 -3.15
C THR A 193 1.77 30.82 -3.27
N PRO A 194 1.93 29.68 -3.97
CA PRO A 194 0.85 28.69 -4.07
C PRO A 194 0.46 28.11 -2.71
N TYR A 195 1.45 27.87 -1.84
CA TYR A 195 1.19 27.40 -0.48
C TYR A 195 0.46 28.43 0.38
N LYS A 196 0.83 29.72 0.32
CA LYS A 196 0.06 30.78 1.00
C LYS A 196 -1.39 30.83 0.52
N LYS A 197 -1.59 30.71 -0.79
CA LYS A 197 -2.93 30.66 -1.38
C LYS A 197 -3.72 29.42 -0.91
N SER A 198 -3.06 28.29 -0.70
CA SER A 198 -3.71 27.10 -0.15
C SER A 198 -4.30 27.35 1.25
N ILE A 199 -3.64 28.17 2.07
CA ILE A 199 -4.13 28.55 3.41
C ILE A 199 -5.36 29.45 3.26
N GLU A 200 -5.35 30.41 2.33
CA GLU A 200 -6.50 31.26 2.02
C GLU A 200 -7.70 30.42 1.54
N ASP A 201 -7.46 29.45 0.64
CA ASP A 201 -8.51 28.56 0.14
C ASP A 201 -9.07 27.65 1.24
N PHE A 202 -8.22 27.13 2.14
CA PHE A 202 -8.64 26.39 3.32
C PHE A 202 -9.51 27.28 4.23
N ALA A 203 -9.08 28.51 4.53
CA ALA A 203 -9.83 29.45 5.34
C ALA A 203 -11.26 29.67 4.80
N VAL A 204 -11.39 29.87 3.48
CA VAL A 204 -12.71 30.04 2.83
C VAL A 204 -13.59 28.81 3.01
N ILE A 205 -13.02 27.60 2.96
CA ILE A 205 -13.78 26.36 3.18
C ILE A 205 -14.25 26.26 4.64
N ALA A 206 -13.38 26.56 5.60
CA ALA A 206 -13.73 26.54 7.02
C ALA A 206 -14.78 27.61 7.37
N ASP A 207 -14.64 28.83 6.86
CA ASP A 207 -15.59 29.92 7.05
C ASP A 207 -16.96 29.60 6.44
N ALA A 208 -16.98 28.99 5.24
CA ALA A 208 -18.23 28.55 4.61
C ALA A 208 -18.97 27.50 5.44
N ALA A 209 -18.23 26.67 6.18
CA ALA A 209 -18.83 25.71 7.10
C ALA A 209 -19.51 26.44 8.28
N ASP A 210 -18.88 27.51 8.78
CA ASP A 210 -19.35 28.28 9.93
C ASP A 210 -20.69 28.98 9.72
N ASP A 211 -20.88 29.55 8.53
CA ASP A 211 -22.07 30.31 8.16
C ASP A 211 -23.37 29.47 8.14
N TRP A 212 -23.26 28.13 8.05
CA TRP A 212 -24.41 27.23 7.84
C TRP A 212 -25.48 27.29 8.96
N GLN A 213 -25.12 27.60 10.22
CA GLN A 213 -26.07 27.57 11.35
C GLN A 213 -25.75 28.54 12.50
N ALA A 214 -25.51 29.82 12.23
CA ALA A 214 -25.40 30.84 13.29
C ALA A 214 -26.74 31.15 14.01
N GLY A 215 -27.83 30.43 13.71
CA GLY A 215 -29.21 30.89 13.94
C GLY A 215 -30.03 30.26 15.07
N THR A 216 -29.68 29.11 15.65
CA THR A 216 -30.63 28.42 16.56
C THR A 216 -29.98 27.70 17.73
N ARG A 217 -29.11 28.38 18.49
CA ARG A 217 -28.72 27.90 19.82
C ARG A 217 -29.74 28.42 20.84
N VAL A 218 -30.65 27.57 21.28
CA VAL A 218 -31.36 27.83 22.54
C VAL A 218 -30.39 27.44 23.63
N ASP A 219 -29.82 28.43 24.33
CA ASP A 219 -28.91 28.29 25.48
C ASP A 219 -29.61 27.69 26.72
N THR A 220 -30.30 26.56 26.56
CA THR A 220 -30.72 25.71 27.67
C THR A 220 -29.67 24.63 27.86
N LYS A 221 -28.90 24.72 28.95
CA LYS A 221 -27.92 23.70 29.33
C LYS A 221 -28.58 22.32 29.32
N SER A 222 -28.04 21.39 28.55
CA SER A 222 -28.57 20.03 28.50
C SER A 222 -28.54 19.38 29.90
N PRO A 223 -29.58 18.60 30.26
CA PRO A 223 -29.54 17.79 31.48
C PRO A 223 -28.56 16.60 31.37
N LEU A 224 -28.09 16.27 30.15
CA LEU A 224 -27.08 15.26 29.88
C LEU A 224 -25.72 15.94 29.66
N ASP A 225 -24.73 15.57 30.46
CA ASP A 225 -23.37 16.12 30.41
C ASP A 225 -22.39 15.11 29.81
N ILE A 226 -21.30 15.57 29.20
CA ILE A 226 -20.25 14.71 28.64
C ILE A 226 -18.84 15.32 28.80
N ALA A 227 -17.86 14.47 29.07
CA ALA A 227 -16.44 14.79 29.07
C ALA A 227 -15.61 13.61 28.55
N VAL A 228 -14.50 13.90 27.88
CA VAL A 228 -13.52 12.90 27.41
C VAL A 228 -12.19 13.12 28.13
N ALA A 229 -11.64 12.06 28.73
CA ALA A 229 -10.37 12.11 29.43
C ALA A 229 -9.51 10.85 29.17
N PRO A 230 -8.22 11.00 28.83
CA PRO A 230 -7.53 12.24 28.49
C PRO A 230 -8.12 12.91 27.22
N GLY A 231 -7.94 14.22 27.07
CA GLY A 231 -8.40 14.97 25.89
C GLY A 231 -7.53 14.74 24.64
N GLU A 232 -6.55 13.83 24.74
CA GLU A 232 -5.69 13.45 23.63
C GLU A 232 -5.24 11.98 23.77
N GLY A 233 -4.86 11.34 22.66
CA GLY A 233 -4.33 9.98 22.67
C GLY A 233 -3.69 9.55 21.35
N ARG A 234 -3.16 8.33 21.34
CA ARG A 234 -2.54 7.68 20.18
C ARG A 234 -3.18 6.30 19.94
N TYR A 235 -2.79 5.65 18.85
CA TYR A 235 -3.21 4.28 18.56
C TYR A 235 -3.05 3.34 19.76
N GLY A 236 -4.14 2.65 20.11
CA GLY A 236 -4.26 1.70 21.19
C GLY A 236 -4.45 2.31 22.58
N ASP A 237 -4.42 3.64 22.72
CA ASP A 237 -4.72 4.29 23.99
C ASP A 237 -6.20 4.15 24.34
N LEU A 238 -6.48 4.18 25.64
CA LEU A 238 -7.83 4.09 26.19
C LEU A 238 -8.24 5.46 26.72
N LEU A 239 -9.23 6.07 26.07
CA LEU A 239 -9.93 7.23 26.58
C LEU A 239 -11.11 6.79 27.43
N THR A 240 -11.55 7.66 28.34
CA THR A 240 -12.76 7.49 29.12
C THR A 240 -13.73 8.58 28.76
N ILE A 241 -14.88 8.21 28.21
CA ILE A 241 -15.99 9.10 27.94
C ILE A 241 -16.94 9.00 29.14
N THR A 242 -17.13 10.09 29.85
CA THR A 242 -17.91 10.13 31.10
C THR A 242 -18.95 11.22 31.06
N GLY A 243 -19.97 11.12 31.90
CA GLY A 243 -20.97 12.16 32.01
C GLY A 243 -22.01 11.86 33.08
N THR A 244 -22.97 12.77 33.21
CA THR A 244 -24.08 12.66 34.16
C THR A 244 -25.40 12.96 33.46
N TYR A 245 -26.49 12.34 33.90
CA TYR A 245 -27.83 12.65 33.39
C TYR A 245 -28.75 13.11 34.52
N THR A 246 -28.93 14.42 34.62
CA THR A 246 -29.80 15.05 35.63
C THR A 246 -31.26 14.67 35.35
N GLY A 247 -31.86 13.91 36.27
CA GLY A 247 -33.22 13.39 36.13
C GLY A 247 -33.32 12.07 35.36
N GLY A 248 -32.20 11.51 34.93
CA GLY A 248 -32.12 10.16 34.36
C GLY A 248 -32.41 9.08 35.42
N LEU A 249 -33.05 8.00 34.99
CA LEU A 249 -33.28 6.83 35.85
C LEU A 249 -32.07 5.88 35.78
N PRO A 250 -31.63 5.29 36.91
CA PRO A 250 -30.64 4.23 36.91
C PRO A 250 -31.04 3.11 35.95
N GLY A 251 -30.08 2.61 35.17
CA GLY A 251 -30.30 1.62 34.13
C GLY A 251 -30.76 2.18 32.78
N ALA A 252 -31.02 3.49 32.66
CA ALA A 252 -31.29 4.12 31.36
C ALA A 252 -30.09 3.93 30.41
N SER A 253 -30.37 3.59 29.15
CA SER A 253 -29.33 3.44 28.13
C SER A 253 -28.88 4.81 27.64
N ILE A 254 -27.57 5.03 27.67
CA ILE A 254 -26.88 6.19 27.10
C ILE A 254 -26.11 5.69 25.88
N GLU A 255 -26.39 6.26 24.72
CA GLU A 255 -25.66 5.96 23.49
C GLU A 255 -24.54 6.99 23.31
N ILE A 256 -23.33 6.50 23.05
CA ILE A 256 -22.15 7.34 22.86
C ILE A 256 -21.80 7.36 21.39
N TYR A 257 -21.60 8.56 20.86
CA TYR A 257 -21.21 8.81 19.49
C TYR A 257 -19.79 9.39 19.46
N VAL A 258 -18.97 8.91 18.53
CA VAL A 258 -17.68 9.51 18.17
C VAL A 258 -17.69 9.76 16.67
N ASP A 259 -17.43 11.00 16.27
CA ASP A 259 -17.58 11.46 14.87
C ASP A 259 -18.90 10.97 14.24
N SER A 260 -19.99 11.09 15.02
CA SER A 260 -21.36 10.73 14.63
C SER A 260 -21.58 9.27 14.24
N ARG A 261 -20.66 8.39 14.65
CA ARG A 261 -20.85 6.94 14.62
C ARG A 261 -21.08 6.44 16.02
N ILE A 262 -22.01 5.51 16.18
CA ILE A 262 -22.25 4.85 17.47
C ILE A 262 -20.94 4.16 17.88
N ALA A 263 -20.32 4.68 18.93
CA ALA A 263 -19.14 4.11 19.54
C ALA A 263 -19.53 2.97 20.49
N GLY A 264 -20.67 3.09 21.17
CA GLY A 264 -21.22 2.07 22.06
C GLY A 264 -22.37 2.59 22.92
N ASN A 265 -22.88 1.72 23.79
CA ASN A 265 -23.92 2.04 24.76
C ASN A 265 -23.47 1.71 26.19
N VAL A 266 -23.93 2.51 27.15
CA VAL A 266 -23.64 2.34 28.57
C VAL A 266 -24.90 2.64 29.39
N SER A 267 -25.10 1.91 30.48
CA SER A 267 -26.22 2.19 31.39
C SER A 267 -25.84 3.23 32.43
N LEU A 268 -26.79 4.11 32.75
CA LEU A 268 -26.67 5.05 33.86
C LEU A 268 -26.58 4.30 35.20
N ASP A 269 -25.65 4.69 36.06
CA ASP A 269 -25.49 4.11 37.40
C ASP A 269 -26.53 4.66 38.40
N GLU A 270 -26.52 4.14 39.63
CA GLU A 270 -27.43 4.58 40.71
C GLU A 270 -27.26 6.06 41.09
N SER A 271 -26.11 6.65 40.80
CA SER A 271 -25.77 8.05 41.08
C SER A 271 -26.07 8.97 39.89
N GLY A 272 -26.58 8.43 38.79
CA GLY A 272 -26.87 9.18 37.57
C GLY A 272 -25.66 9.45 36.68
N ASN A 273 -24.54 8.75 36.88
CA ASN A 273 -23.34 8.87 36.05
C ASN A 273 -23.27 7.75 35.00
N TYR A 274 -22.48 7.97 33.96
CA TYR A 274 -22.07 6.93 33.03
C TYR A 274 -20.59 7.04 32.71
N ILE A 275 -19.97 5.88 32.42
CA ILE A 275 -18.55 5.76 32.10
C ILE A 275 -18.40 4.76 30.96
N TYR A 276 -17.87 5.22 29.84
CA TYR A 276 -17.64 4.41 28.66
C TYR A 276 -16.14 4.39 28.28
N PRO A 277 -15.48 3.22 28.32
CA PRO A 277 -14.10 3.09 27.86
C PRO A 277 -14.05 3.08 26.33
N TYR A 278 -13.32 4.03 25.73
CA TYR A 278 -13.17 4.18 24.30
C TYR A 278 -11.72 3.94 23.88
N ARG A 279 -11.46 2.93 23.04
CA ARG A 279 -10.12 2.64 22.53
C ARG A 279 -9.90 3.30 21.18
N ILE A 280 -8.78 4.00 21.03
CA ILE A 280 -8.35 4.57 19.75
C ILE A 280 -7.75 3.45 18.89
N ASP A 281 -8.56 2.83 18.04
CA ASP A 281 -8.09 1.79 17.11
C ASP A 281 -8.18 2.28 15.65
N ARG A 282 -9.38 2.27 15.08
CA ARG A 282 -9.67 2.74 13.71
C ARG A 282 -10.31 4.13 13.72
N LEU A 283 -9.50 5.11 14.09
CA LEU A 283 -9.87 6.52 14.12
C LEU A 283 -8.71 7.31 13.49
N LEU A 284 -8.98 8.20 12.53
CA LEU A 284 -7.93 8.97 11.86
C LEU A 284 -7.17 9.87 12.86
N ALA A 285 -5.99 10.35 12.50
CA ALA A 285 -5.33 11.37 13.30
C ALA A 285 -6.01 12.73 13.11
N GLY A 286 -6.05 13.54 14.16
CA GLY A 286 -6.66 14.86 14.14
C GLY A 286 -7.62 15.11 15.31
N PRO A 287 -8.40 16.20 15.24
CA PRO A 287 -9.45 16.47 16.20
C PRO A 287 -10.67 15.58 15.94
N HIS A 288 -11.30 15.16 17.04
CA HIS A 288 -12.50 14.33 17.07
C HIS A 288 -13.48 14.89 18.08
N LEU A 289 -14.73 14.50 17.88
CA LEU A 289 -15.84 14.90 18.72
C LEU A 289 -16.53 13.68 19.32
N ALA A 290 -17.09 13.87 20.51
CA ALA A 290 -17.96 12.92 21.16
C ALA A 290 -19.19 13.63 21.71
N TYR A 291 -20.34 12.95 21.62
CA TYR A 291 -21.57 13.35 22.29
C TYR A 291 -22.32 12.11 22.75
N ALA A 292 -23.23 12.30 23.70
CA ALA A 292 -24.06 11.25 24.25
C ALA A 292 -25.53 11.56 24.04
N THR A 293 -26.35 10.51 23.91
CA THR A 293 -27.79 10.64 23.82
C THR A 293 -28.49 9.71 24.81
N ALA A 294 -29.67 10.14 25.27
CA ALA A 294 -30.60 9.35 26.07
C ALA A 294 -32.00 9.50 25.47
N GLY A 295 -32.30 8.75 24.40
CA GLY A 295 -33.46 9.01 23.56
C GLY A 295 -33.31 10.36 22.85
N ALA A 296 -34.30 11.24 22.99
CA ALA A 296 -34.29 12.58 22.37
C ALA A 296 -33.45 13.64 23.13
N VAL A 297 -32.78 13.26 24.22
CA VAL A 297 -31.94 14.17 25.01
C VAL A 297 -30.49 14.02 24.57
N TYR A 298 -29.87 15.12 24.17
CA TYR A 298 -28.48 15.19 23.67
C TYR A 298 -27.58 15.91 24.66
N SER A 299 -26.35 15.45 24.85
CA SER A 299 -25.34 16.20 25.61
C SER A 299 -24.82 17.41 24.84
N ASP A 300 -24.02 18.24 25.51
CA ASP A 300 -23.07 19.12 24.81
C ASP A 300 -22.05 18.28 24.01
N ILE A 301 -21.20 18.93 23.20
CA ILE A 301 -20.14 18.27 22.42
C ILE A 301 -18.82 18.35 23.20
N ALA A 302 -18.20 17.20 23.44
CA ALA A 302 -16.81 17.12 23.93
C ALA A 302 -15.86 16.88 22.75
N THR A 303 -14.67 17.48 22.80
CA THR A 303 -13.63 17.27 21.78
C THR A 303 -12.41 16.56 22.38
N PHE A 304 -11.70 15.81 21.55
CA PHE A 304 -10.42 15.20 21.88
C PHE A 304 -9.54 15.10 20.63
N ARG A 305 -8.23 14.96 20.81
CA ARG A 305 -7.27 14.89 19.69
C ARG A 305 -6.57 13.55 19.61
N VAL A 306 -6.54 12.96 18.43
CA VAL A 306 -5.76 11.76 18.14
C VAL A 306 -4.48 12.17 17.43
N HIS A 307 -3.33 11.78 17.96
CA HIS A 307 -2.04 12.07 17.38
C HIS A 307 -1.59 10.97 16.42
N PRO A 308 -0.97 11.32 15.28
CA PRO A 308 -0.42 10.32 14.38
C PRO A 308 0.76 9.60 15.05
N GLY A 309 0.94 8.33 14.71
CA GLY A 309 2.08 7.51 15.13
C GLY A 309 2.84 6.94 13.94
N ASP A 310 4.16 6.97 14.00
CA ASP A 310 4.98 6.26 13.03
C ASP A 310 4.79 4.75 13.16
N THR A 311 4.97 4.04 12.05
CA THR A 311 4.89 2.57 12.00
C THR A 311 6.16 1.98 11.41
N ALA A 312 6.42 0.74 11.78
CA ALA A 312 7.47 -0.10 11.22
C ALA A 312 6.85 -1.41 10.74
N ILE A 313 7.10 -1.74 9.48
CA ILE A 313 6.70 -3.00 8.87
C ILE A 313 7.94 -3.80 8.45
N THR A 314 7.97 -5.09 8.81
CA THR A 314 9.07 -6.01 8.45
C THR A 314 8.59 -7.04 7.47
N LEU A 315 9.43 -7.49 6.54
CA LEU A 315 9.13 -8.60 5.63
C LEU A 315 10.23 -9.65 5.72
N ALA A 316 9.84 -10.92 5.73
CA ALA A 316 10.71 -12.08 5.59
C ALA A 316 10.11 -13.05 4.59
N LEU A 317 10.95 -13.55 3.67
CA LEU A 317 10.60 -14.58 2.68
C LEU A 317 11.17 -15.93 3.11
N ALA A 318 10.33 -16.95 3.12
CA ALA A 318 10.76 -18.33 3.31
C ALA A 318 10.27 -19.21 2.16
N GLU A 319 11.16 -19.99 1.54
CA GLU A 319 10.79 -20.96 0.52
C GLU A 319 9.91 -22.07 1.13
N VAL A 320 8.69 -22.22 0.62
CA VAL A 320 7.76 -23.30 1.01
C VAL A 320 7.94 -24.48 0.05
N ASN A 321 8.07 -24.17 -1.24
CA ASN A 321 8.47 -25.11 -2.28
C ASN A 321 9.17 -24.35 -3.42
N ARG A 322 9.57 -25.07 -4.48
CA ARG A 322 10.37 -24.51 -5.59
C ARG A 322 9.85 -23.20 -6.19
N THR A 323 8.54 -22.94 -6.16
CA THR A 323 7.94 -21.72 -6.74
C THR A 323 7.09 -20.94 -5.74
N ALA A 324 6.87 -21.46 -4.53
CA ALA A 324 6.03 -20.83 -3.51
C ALA A 324 6.85 -20.33 -2.34
N PHE A 325 6.60 -19.09 -1.94
CA PHE A 325 7.26 -18.42 -0.82
C PHE A 325 6.23 -17.95 0.20
N ALA A 326 6.48 -18.24 1.47
CA ALA A 326 5.75 -17.66 2.58
C ALA A 326 6.34 -16.28 2.87
N CYS A 327 5.53 -15.25 2.65
CA CYS A 327 5.81 -13.88 3.08
C CYS A 327 5.28 -13.72 4.50
N THR A 328 6.14 -13.43 5.45
CA THR A 328 5.76 -13.20 6.85
C THR A 328 6.33 -11.88 7.35
N GLY A 329 5.62 -11.23 8.26
CA GLY A 329 6.04 -9.93 8.76
C GLY A 329 5.21 -9.43 9.92
N ASN A 330 5.68 -8.37 10.55
CA ASN A 330 5.01 -7.69 11.65
C ASN A 330 4.83 -6.22 11.32
N LEU A 331 3.69 -5.65 11.68
CA LEU A 331 3.41 -4.22 11.68
C LEU A 331 3.27 -3.75 13.13
N THR A 332 4.10 -2.77 13.49
CA THR A 332 4.15 -2.20 14.84
C THR A 332 4.14 -0.68 14.77
N THR A 333 3.65 -0.03 15.82
CA THR A 333 3.86 1.41 16.00
C THR A 333 5.28 1.69 16.45
N GLY A 334 5.74 2.94 16.38
CA GLY A 334 7.06 3.36 16.90
C GLY A 334 7.28 3.13 18.41
N GLY A 335 6.25 2.72 19.16
CA GLY A 335 6.34 2.27 20.55
C GLY A 335 6.21 0.75 20.72
N ASP A 336 6.48 -0.02 19.66
CA ASP A 336 6.42 -1.48 19.60
C ASP A 336 5.03 -2.10 19.90
N ARG A 337 3.95 -1.30 19.78
CA ARG A 337 2.59 -1.82 19.91
C ARG A 337 2.17 -2.50 18.60
N PRO A 338 1.64 -3.74 18.64
CA PRO A 338 1.15 -4.40 17.44
C PRO A 338 -0.06 -3.67 16.86
N VAL A 339 -0.09 -3.51 15.54
CA VAL A 339 -1.22 -2.91 14.82
C VAL A 339 -2.12 -4.02 14.31
N ALA A 340 -3.31 -4.16 14.88
CA ALA A 340 -4.23 -5.25 14.56
C ALA A 340 -5.21 -4.90 13.43
N GLY A 341 -5.53 -5.89 12.58
CA GLY A 341 -6.49 -5.73 11.48
C GLY A 341 -6.10 -4.69 10.42
N ALA A 342 -4.82 -4.37 10.30
CA ALA A 342 -4.32 -3.42 9.31
C ALA A 342 -4.13 -4.11 7.95
N PRO A 343 -4.59 -3.49 6.85
CA PRO A 343 -4.32 -4.00 5.52
C PRO A 343 -2.84 -3.85 5.17
N VAL A 344 -2.23 -4.92 4.68
CA VAL A 344 -0.85 -4.94 4.19
C VAL A 344 -0.84 -5.34 2.74
N LEU A 345 -0.11 -4.58 1.93
CA LEU A 345 0.05 -4.80 0.49
C LEU A 345 1.45 -5.36 0.23
N LEU A 346 1.53 -6.55 -0.37
CA LEU A 346 2.80 -7.09 -0.87
C LEU A 346 2.94 -6.72 -2.34
N ARG A 347 3.98 -5.96 -2.66
CA ARG A 347 4.36 -5.58 -4.02
C ARG A 347 5.46 -6.50 -4.52
N ILE A 348 5.22 -7.15 -5.65
CA ILE A 348 6.14 -8.05 -6.34
C ILE A 348 6.53 -7.42 -7.67
N ASP A 349 7.83 -7.29 -7.93
CA ASP A 349 8.42 -6.73 -9.17
C ASP A 349 7.78 -5.40 -9.59
N GLU A 350 7.56 -4.53 -8.60
CA GLU A 350 6.90 -3.22 -8.68
C GLU A 350 5.45 -3.19 -9.19
N THR A 351 4.94 -4.29 -9.74
CA THR A 351 3.70 -4.33 -10.55
C THR A 351 2.60 -5.19 -9.95
N THR A 352 2.96 -6.34 -9.38
CA THR A 352 1.97 -7.29 -8.86
C THR A 352 1.67 -6.97 -7.41
N LEU A 353 0.39 -6.84 -7.09
CA LEU A 353 -0.08 -6.47 -5.76
C LEU A 353 -0.88 -7.61 -5.13
N VAL A 354 -0.47 -8.03 -3.93
CA VAL A 354 -1.15 -9.08 -3.16
C VAL A 354 -1.55 -8.51 -1.80
N ASN A 355 -2.84 -8.54 -1.49
CA ASN A 355 -3.37 -8.07 -0.21
C ASN A 355 -3.28 -9.15 0.86
N THR A 356 -2.95 -8.72 2.08
CA THR A 356 -3.09 -9.48 3.32
C THR A 356 -3.50 -8.54 4.46
N GLU A 357 -3.73 -9.07 5.65
CA GLU A 357 -4.13 -8.29 6.83
C GLU A 357 -3.36 -8.81 8.05
N THR A 358 -3.02 -7.91 8.97
CA THR A 358 -2.40 -8.28 10.23
C THR A 358 -3.40 -8.90 11.20
N ASP A 359 -2.99 -9.91 11.94
CA ASP A 359 -3.74 -10.49 13.04
C ASP A 359 -3.74 -9.58 14.29
N ARG A 360 -4.24 -10.10 15.42
CA ARG A 360 -4.29 -9.35 16.70
C ARG A 360 -2.90 -9.05 17.30
N ASN A 361 -1.87 -9.74 16.86
CA ASN A 361 -0.49 -9.56 17.29
C ASN A 361 0.29 -8.68 16.30
N GLY A 362 -0.37 -8.09 15.31
CA GLY A 362 0.29 -7.29 14.27
C GLY A 362 1.05 -8.13 13.25
N THR A 363 0.92 -9.46 13.28
CA THR A 363 1.61 -10.36 12.37
C THR A 363 0.77 -10.60 11.12
N TYR A 364 1.38 -10.60 9.96
CA TYR A 364 0.75 -11.01 8.71
C TYR A 364 1.54 -12.15 8.05
N ALA A 365 0.82 -13.01 7.34
CA ALA A 365 1.40 -14.09 6.57
C ALA A 365 0.63 -14.26 5.24
N ARG A 366 1.35 -14.53 4.16
CA ARG A 366 0.76 -14.81 2.85
C ARG A 366 1.70 -15.65 2.00
N ASP A 367 1.18 -16.72 1.43
CA ASP A 367 1.92 -17.49 0.43
C ASP A 367 1.75 -16.84 -0.95
N ILE A 368 2.87 -16.65 -1.65
CA ILE A 368 2.92 -16.14 -3.02
C ILE A 368 3.60 -17.18 -3.92
N VAL A 369 3.17 -17.23 -5.19
CA VAL A 369 3.81 -18.08 -6.20
C VAL A 369 4.56 -17.19 -7.17
N LEU A 370 5.84 -17.46 -7.34
CA LEU A 370 6.76 -16.71 -8.17
C LEU A 370 7.21 -17.58 -9.37
N PRO A 371 7.21 -17.03 -10.60
CA PRO A 371 7.74 -17.74 -11.75
C PRO A 371 9.27 -17.92 -11.63
N ALA A 372 9.88 -18.67 -12.55
CA ALA A 372 11.33 -18.80 -12.58
C ALA A 372 11.99 -17.45 -12.93
N GLY A 373 12.98 -17.03 -12.15
CA GLY A 373 13.61 -15.72 -12.31
C GLY A 373 14.02 -15.09 -10.99
N GLU A 374 14.59 -13.89 -11.08
CA GLU A 374 14.82 -13.02 -9.93
C GLU A 374 13.57 -12.20 -9.67
N HIS A 375 13.17 -12.14 -8.41
CA HIS A 375 11.98 -11.44 -7.95
C HIS A 375 12.29 -10.55 -6.76
N THR A 376 11.65 -9.40 -6.73
CA THR A 376 11.70 -8.45 -5.61
C THR A 376 10.34 -8.40 -4.93
N VAL A 377 10.34 -8.40 -3.60
CA VAL A 377 9.12 -8.32 -2.79
C VAL A 377 9.28 -7.23 -1.72
N ARG A 378 8.26 -6.40 -1.56
CA ARG A 378 8.19 -5.35 -0.53
C ARG A 378 6.81 -5.36 0.12
N ALA A 379 6.74 -5.17 1.42
CA ALA A 379 5.48 -4.97 2.12
C ALA A 379 5.22 -3.48 2.34
N GLU A 380 4.00 -3.04 2.09
CA GLU A 380 3.56 -1.64 2.17
C GLU A 380 2.32 -1.58 3.07
N PHE A 381 2.37 -0.72 4.08
CA PHE A 381 1.23 -0.40 4.93
C PHE A 381 0.70 0.98 4.56
N HIS A 382 -0.58 1.03 4.18
CA HIS A 382 -1.34 2.25 3.95
C HIS A 382 -2.40 2.40 5.05
N PRO A 383 -2.40 3.49 5.83
CA PRO A 383 -3.13 3.61 7.09
C PRO A 383 -4.62 3.94 6.92
N ALA A 384 -5.35 3.15 6.13
CA ALA A 384 -6.76 3.35 5.87
C ALA A 384 -7.60 3.29 7.17
N GLY A 385 -7.98 4.46 7.69
CA GLY A 385 -8.76 4.60 8.92
C GLY A 385 -7.97 4.44 10.22
N TYR A 386 -6.63 4.43 10.16
CA TYR A 386 -5.77 4.36 11.35
C TYR A 386 -5.13 5.72 11.65
N PRO A 387 -4.84 6.05 12.93
CA PRO A 387 -4.10 7.26 13.28
C PRO A 387 -2.59 7.01 13.19
N LEU A 388 -2.17 6.38 12.09
CA LEU A 388 -0.82 5.88 11.90
C LEU A 388 -0.29 6.38 10.56
N ASN A 389 1.03 6.54 10.46
CA ASN A 389 1.69 6.89 9.22
C ASN A 389 1.92 5.62 8.37
N ALA A 390 1.95 5.80 7.05
CA ALA A 390 2.33 4.72 6.13
C ALA A 390 3.78 4.27 6.37
N SER A 391 4.07 3.01 6.06
CA SER A 391 5.44 2.47 6.14
C SER A 391 5.65 1.40 5.08
N GLU A 392 6.91 1.22 4.70
CA GLU A 392 7.33 0.20 3.74
C GLU A 392 8.46 -0.63 4.36
N SER A 393 8.48 -1.94 4.07
CA SER A 393 9.56 -2.81 4.50
C SER A 393 10.79 -2.59 3.61
N PRO A 394 11.98 -3.04 4.04
CA PRO A 394 13.07 -3.30 3.10
C PRO A 394 12.61 -4.20 1.95
N MET A 395 13.25 -4.04 0.79
CA MET A 395 13.02 -4.89 -0.37
C MET A 395 13.79 -6.19 -0.19
N GLU A 396 13.08 -7.32 -0.30
CA GLU A 396 13.64 -8.66 -0.25
C GLU A 396 13.77 -9.22 -1.67
N THR A 397 14.92 -9.78 -2.01
CA THR A 397 15.19 -10.37 -3.33
C THR A 397 15.32 -11.88 -3.22
N THR A 398 14.64 -12.61 -4.10
CA THR A 398 14.74 -14.06 -4.20
C THR A 398 14.93 -14.51 -5.64
N VAL A 399 15.59 -15.66 -5.82
CA VAL A 399 15.82 -16.25 -7.15
C VAL A 399 15.16 -17.62 -7.19
N VAL A 400 14.15 -17.74 -8.05
CA VAL A 400 13.42 -18.97 -8.31
C VAL A 400 14.12 -19.72 -9.44
N ARG A 401 14.66 -20.91 -9.15
CA ARG A 401 15.31 -21.73 -10.17
C ARG A 401 14.26 -22.33 -11.10
N GLY A 402 14.41 -22.09 -12.40
CA GLY A 402 13.66 -22.81 -13.42
C GLY A 402 14.01 -24.31 -13.41
N GLU A 403 13.11 -25.15 -13.92
CA GLU A 403 13.44 -26.55 -14.17
C GLU A 403 14.67 -26.63 -15.07
N ASP A 404 15.71 -27.34 -14.61
CA ASP A 404 16.89 -27.63 -15.43
C ASP A 404 16.41 -28.25 -16.76
N LEU A 405 16.77 -27.61 -17.88
CA LEU A 405 16.54 -28.17 -19.21
C LEU A 405 17.06 -29.61 -19.22
N SER A 406 16.15 -30.59 -19.38
CA SER A 406 16.52 -31.99 -19.49
C SER A 406 17.63 -32.14 -20.53
N PRO A 407 18.75 -32.85 -20.25
CA PRO A 407 19.84 -33.04 -21.20
C PRO A 407 19.49 -34.01 -22.35
N LEU A 408 18.27 -34.55 -22.37
CA LEU A 408 17.81 -35.52 -23.38
C LEU A 408 17.84 -35.02 -24.85
N PRO A 409 17.54 -33.76 -25.20
CA PRO A 409 17.66 -33.30 -26.58
C PRO A 409 19.12 -33.19 -27.04
N PHE A 410 20.06 -32.93 -26.12
CA PHE A 410 21.50 -32.95 -26.43
C PHE A 410 22.02 -34.37 -26.66
N ALA A 411 21.56 -35.35 -25.89
CA ALA A 411 21.91 -36.76 -26.11
C ALA A 411 21.33 -37.30 -27.44
N ALA A 412 20.11 -36.90 -27.82
CA ALA A 412 19.50 -37.26 -29.09
C ALA A 412 20.25 -36.65 -30.30
N ALA A 413 20.71 -35.39 -30.18
CA ALA A 413 21.50 -34.73 -31.23
C ALA A 413 22.87 -35.39 -31.44
N VAL A 414 23.57 -35.80 -30.37
CA VAL A 414 24.84 -36.53 -30.48
C VAL A 414 24.65 -37.93 -31.08
N GLY A 415 23.54 -38.61 -30.75
CA GLY A 415 23.17 -39.90 -31.36
C GLY A 415 22.92 -39.82 -32.87
N ALA A 416 22.22 -38.76 -33.34
CA ALA A 416 21.93 -38.57 -34.76
C ALA A 416 23.17 -38.27 -35.61
N VAL A 417 24.16 -37.55 -35.05
CA VAL A 417 25.44 -37.26 -35.73
C VAL A 417 26.33 -38.52 -35.83
N LEU A 418 26.31 -39.39 -34.82
CA LEU A 418 27.05 -40.66 -34.87
C LEU A 418 26.37 -41.71 -35.78
N GLY A 419 25.03 -41.70 -35.87
CA GLY A 419 24.27 -42.59 -36.76
C GLY A 419 24.44 -42.27 -38.26
N THR A 420 24.49 -40.99 -38.62
CA THR A 420 24.70 -40.54 -40.01
C THR A 420 26.10 -40.87 -40.54
N GLY A 421 27.13 -40.84 -39.68
CA GLY A 421 28.49 -41.25 -40.01
C GLY A 421 28.64 -42.75 -40.33
N TRP A 422 27.90 -43.62 -39.63
CA TRP A 422 27.92 -45.07 -39.89
C TRP A 422 27.15 -45.45 -41.17
N TYR A 423 26.03 -44.79 -41.43
CA TYR A 423 25.19 -45.06 -42.61
C TYR A 423 25.89 -44.65 -43.93
N LEU A 424 26.59 -43.51 -43.96
CA LEU A 424 27.33 -43.05 -45.14
C LEU A 424 28.57 -43.93 -45.45
N ARG A 425 29.21 -44.51 -44.42
CA ARG A 425 30.38 -45.39 -44.61
C ARG A 425 30.00 -46.75 -45.23
N ARG A 426 28.76 -47.21 -45.07
CA ARG A 426 28.27 -48.47 -45.65
C ARG A 426 27.91 -48.34 -47.13
N ARG A 427 27.47 -47.16 -47.59
CA ARG A 427 27.03 -46.94 -48.98
C ARG A 427 28.18 -46.84 -50.00
N TYR A 428 29.39 -46.50 -49.56
CA TYR A 428 30.55 -46.41 -50.47
C TYR A 428 31.24 -47.74 -50.79
N ARG A 429 30.77 -48.87 -50.25
CA ARG A 429 31.42 -50.19 -50.42
C ARG A 429 30.62 -51.21 -51.23
N ALA A 430 29.48 -50.83 -51.81
CA ALA A 430 28.66 -51.71 -52.63
C ALA A 430 28.24 -50.98 -53.90
N THR A 431 29.16 -50.90 -54.86
CA THR A 431 28.84 -50.70 -56.28
C THR A 431 29.20 -52.00 -56.98
N GLU A 432 28.20 -52.86 -57.18
CA GLU A 432 28.08 -53.69 -58.38
C GLU A 432 26.70 -54.36 -58.41
N GLU A 433 26.15 -54.41 -59.62
CA GLU A 433 24.93 -55.08 -60.09
C GLU A 433 23.58 -54.36 -59.94
N ASN A 434 23.06 -53.97 -61.11
CA ASN A 434 21.67 -53.70 -61.44
C ASN A 434 21.27 -54.75 -62.50
N PRO A 435 20.01 -55.22 -62.63
CA PRO A 435 19.04 -54.42 -63.38
C PRO A 435 17.54 -54.50 -62.95
N ALA A 436 16.88 -53.35 -63.14
CA ALA A 436 15.55 -53.11 -63.75
C ALA A 436 14.26 -53.66 -63.11
N VAL A 437 13.30 -52.76 -62.80
CA VAL A 437 11.90 -52.68 -63.32
C VAL A 437 11.34 -51.24 -63.07
N GLU A 438 10.41 -50.82 -63.94
CA GLU A 438 9.85 -49.51 -64.38
C GLU A 438 9.12 -48.53 -63.39
N PRO A 439 8.83 -47.25 -63.79
CA PRO A 439 8.21 -46.16 -63.01
C PRO A 439 6.67 -46.06 -63.23
N PRO A 440 5.87 -45.04 -62.77
CA PRO A 440 6.07 -43.87 -61.89
C PRO A 440 5.10 -43.87 -60.66
N ASP A 441 5.18 -42.95 -59.70
CA ASP A 441 4.30 -41.77 -59.65
C ASP A 441 4.86 -40.70 -58.69
N ILE A 442 4.72 -39.45 -59.10
CA ILE A 442 4.97 -38.27 -58.28
C ILE A 442 3.88 -38.21 -57.21
N VAL A 443 4.21 -38.53 -55.97
CA VAL A 443 3.37 -38.19 -54.82
C VAL A 443 3.79 -36.80 -54.36
N VAL A 444 2.92 -35.85 -54.61
CA VAL A 444 2.91 -34.53 -53.98
C VAL A 444 2.94 -34.76 -52.46
N GLU A 445 3.89 -34.14 -51.77
CA GLU A 445 3.82 -34.03 -50.31
C GLU A 445 2.52 -33.29 -49.97
N ASP A 446 1.51 -34.03 -49.50
CA ASP A 446 0.37 -33.44 -48.82
C ASP A 446 0.89 -32.63 -47.64
N GLU A 447 0.57 -31.34 -47.64
CA GLU A 447 0.65 -30.50 -46.46
C GLU A 447 0.08 -31.26 -45.28
N ALA A 448 0.89 -31.44 -44.24
CA ALA A 448 0.42 -31.93 -42.96
C ALA A 448 -0.67 -30.96 -42.47
N VAL A 449 -1.93 -31.37 -42.69
CA VAL A 449 -3.13 -30.77 -42.13
C VAL A 449 -2.90 -30.62 -40.63
N LYS A 450 -2.66 -29.39 -40.18
CA LYS A 450 -2.71 -29.05 -38.76
C LYS A 450 -4.11 -29.39 -38.28
N THR A 451 -4.23 -30.47 -37.53
CA THR A 451 -5.47 -30.83 -36.84
C THR A 451 -5.88 -29.65 -35.95
N PRO A 452 -7.11 -29.10 -36.08
CA PRO A 452 -7.55 -28.02 -35.21
C PRO A 452 -7.65 -28.51 -33.76
N PRO A 453 -7.37 -27.66 -32.76
CA PRO A 453 -7.48 -28.04 -31.36
C PRO A 453 -8.92 -28.41 -31.03
N GLN A 454 -9.14 -29.61 -30.49
CA GLN A 454 -10.42 -29.99 -29.89
C GLN A 454 -10.57 -29.20 -28.59
N VAL A 455 -11.50 -28.25 -28.56
CA VAL A 455 -11.80 -27.46 -27.36
C VAL A 455 -13.02 -28.07 -26.69
N GLU A 456 -12.83 -28.84 -25.60
CA GLU A 456 -13.95 -29.34 -24.79
C GLU A 456 -14.38 -28.28 -23.78
N ILE A 457 -15.54 -27.66 -23.98
CA ILE A 457 -16.15 -26.70 -23.03
C ILE A 457 -17.33 -27.28 -22.23
N ALA A 458 -17.70 -28.53 -22.47
CA ALA A 458 -18.86 -29.17 -21.86
C ALA A 458 -18.72 -29.33 -20.33
N GLY A 459 -19.71 -28.84 -19.58
CA GLY A 459 -19.76 -28.95 -18.12
C GLY A 459 -18.97 -27.89 -17.35
N LEU A 460 -18.32 -26.94 -18.03
CA LEU A 460 -17.63 -25.82 -17.39
C LEU A 460 -18.58 -24.67 -17.02
N PRO A 461 -18.27 -23.89 -15.97
CA PRO A 461 -18.93 -22.61 -15.72
C PRO A 461 -18.87 -21.71 -16.97
N PRO A 462 -19.94 -21.00 -17.34
CA PRO A 462 -20.02 -20.25 -18.61
C PRO A 462 -18.85 -19.27 -18.87
N ARG A 463 -18.34 -18.63 -17.81
CA ARG A 463 -17.18 -17.72 -17.92
C ARG A 463 -15.85 -18.45 -18.13
N GLU A 464 -15.70 -19.63 -17.57
CA GLU A 464 -14.52 -20.48 -17.78
C GLU A 464 -14.51 -21.03 -19.20
N ALA A 465 -15.66 -21.47 -19.70
CA ALA A 465 -15.85 -21.86 -21.11
C ALA A 465 -15.44 -20.73 -22.06
N ALA A 466 -15.95 -19.51 -21.85
CA ALA A 466 -15.58 -18.34 -22.66
C ALA A 466 -14.07 -18.00 -22.60
N THR A 467 -13.42 -18.22 -21.45
CA THR A 467 -11.98 -18.00 -21.28
C THR A 467 -11.16 -19.00 -22.08
N ILE A 468 -11.56 -20.27 -22.07
CA ILE A 468 -10.90 -21.32 -22.87
C ILE A 468 -11.07 -21.04 -24.36
N LEU A 469 -12.28 -20.66 -24.80
CA LEU A 469 -12.55 -20.29 -26.19
C LEU A 469 -11.69 -19.11 -26.64
N PHE A 470 -11.56 -18.07 -25.82
CA PHE A 470 -10.67 -16.94 -26.11
C PHE A 470 -9.21 -17.37 -26.26
N CYS A 471 -8.70 -18.17 -25.33
CA CYS A 471 -7.32 -18.66 -25.38
C CYS A 471 -7.06 -19.52 -26.62
N ALA A 472 -7.99 -20.43 -26.94
CA ALA A 472 -7.91 -21.27 -28.12
C ALA A 472 -7.96 -20.44 -29.41
N PHE A 473 -8.85 -19.46 -29.49
CA PHE A 473 -8.99 -18.59 -30.64
C PHE A 473 -7.77 -17.68 -30.85
N ARG A 474 -7.25 -17.10 -29.76
CA ARG A 474 -6.01 -16.31 -29.76
C ARG A 474 -4.82 -17.14 -30.25
N THR A 475 -4.72 -18.38 -29.80
CA THR A 475 -3.69 -19.34 -30.23
C THR A 475 -3.83 -19.66 -31.72
N ARG A 476 -5.06 -19.88 -32.20
CA ARG A 476 -5.35 -20.14 -33.61
C ARG A 476 -4.96 -18.97 -34.52
N LEU A 477 -5.18 -17.73 -34.07
CA LEU A 477 -4.78 -16.52 -34.79
C LEU A 477 -3.29 -16.17 -34.62
N GLY A 478 -2.51 -16.96 -33.86
CA GLY A 478 -1.08 -16.72 -33.64
C GLY A 478 -0.78 -15.45 -32.83
N LEU A 479 -1.73 -15.00 -32.01
CA LEU A 479 -1.59 -13.79 -31.21
C LEU A 479 -0.86 -14.08 -29.88
N PRO A 480 0.07 -13.23 -29.43
CA PRO A 480 0.82 -13.43 -28.19
C PRO A 480 -0.07 -13.47 -26.93
N GLU A 481 0.37 -14.22 -25.92
CA GLU A 481 -0.40 -14.37 -24.67
C GLU A 481 -0.53 -13.09 -23.84
N THR A 482 0.34 -12.12 -24.10
CA THR A 482 0.35 -10.81 -23.44
C THR A 482 -0.68 -9.84 -24.00
N LYS A 483 -1.38 -10.19 -25.09
CA LYS A 483 -2.38 -9.31 -25.71
C LYS A 483 -3.72 -9.42 -25.00
N THR A 484 -4.24 -8.26 -24.60
CA THR A 484 -5.58 -8.12 -24.02
C THR A 484 -6.64 -8.30 -25.12
N PRO A 485 -7.90 -8.60 -24.77
CA PRO A 485 -8.98 -8.68 -25.75
C PRO A 485 -9.07 -7.41 -26.62
N ARG A 486 -8.92 -6.23 -26.01
CA ARG A 486 -8.87 -4.94 -26.71
C ARG A 486 -7.72 -4.81 -27.71
N ASP A 487 -6.55 -5.38 -27.39
CA ASP A 487 -5.43 -5.43 -28.34
C ASP A 487 -5.72 -6.42 -29.47
N CYS A 488 -6.33 -7.56 -29.16
CA CYS A 488 -6.74 -8.55 -30.17
C CYS A 488 -7.77 -7.96 -31.15
N THR A 489 -8.73 -7.15 -30.69
CA THR A 489 -9.67 -6.40 -31.54
C THR A 489 -8.95 -5.51 -32.56
N ARG A 490 -7.87 -4.83 -32.12
CA ARG A 490 -7.07 -3.94 -32.99
C ARG A 490 -6.22 -4.72 -33.99
N LEU A 491 -5.71 -5.89 -33.60
CA LEU A 491 -4.85 -6.73 -34.43
C LEU A 491 -5.65 -7.57 -35.43
N CYS A 492 -6.87 -7.96 -35.08
CA CYS A 492 -7.75 -8.82 -35.89
C CYS A 492 -9.16 -8.22 -35.98
N PRO A 493 -9.34 -7.09 -36.70
CA PRO A 493 -10.62 -6.38 -36.77
C PRO A 493 -11.76 -7.21 -37.39
N ALA A 494 -11.45 -8.23 -38.21
CA ALA A 494 -12.43 -9.17 -38.75
C ALA A 494 -13.15 -10.00 -37.66
N HIS A 495 -12.57 -10.10 -36.47
CA HIS A 495 -13.09 -10.85 -35.31
C HIS A 495 -13.34 -9.94 -34.11
N ALA A 496 -13.53 -8.63 -34.35
CA ALA A 496 -13.73 -7.64 -33.29
C ALA A 496 -14.91 -8.01 -32.36
N GLY A 497 -16.01 -8.52 -32.93
CA GLY A 497 -17.19 -8.93 -32.17
C GLY A 497 -16.90 -9.99 -31.11
N PHE A 498 -16.08 -10.99 -31.43
CA PHE A 498 -15.64 -12.02 -30.49
C PHE A 498 -14.85 -11.41 -29.32
N PHE A 499 -13.86 -10.58 -29.64
CA PHE A 499 -12.95 -10.02 -28.65
C PHE A 499 -13.63 -9.00 -27.73
N GLU A 500 -14.51 -8.16 -28.28
CA GLU A 500 -15.32 -7.22 -27.51
C GLU A 500 -16.33 -7.95 -26.62
N ARG A 501 -16.94 -9.03 -27.10
CA ARG A 501 -17.84 -9.86 -26.28
C ARG A 501 -17.09 -10.48 -25.11
N TYR A 502 -15.92 -11.05 -25.36
CA TYR A 502 -15.09 -11.62 -24.30
C TYR A 502 -14.56 -10.55 -23.32
N GLU A 503 -14.23 -9.34 -23.79
CA GLU A 503 -13.87 -8.20 -22.93
C GLU A 503 -14.98 -7.89 -21.91
N ARG A 504 -16.24 -7.89 -22.33
CA ARG A 504 -17.39 -7.68 -21.44
C ARG A 504 -17.58 -8.82 -20.44
N ILE A 505 -17.42 -10.07 -20.86
CA ILE A 505 -17.49 -11.24 -19.97
C ILE A 505 -16.38 -11.16 -18.90
N ARG A 506 -15.16 -10.77 -19.29
CA ARG A 506 -13.98 -10.74 -18.42
C ARG A 506 -13.95 -9.55 -17.47
N TYR A 507 -14.25 -8.34 -17.95
CA TYR A 507 -14.05 -7.10 -17.20
C TYR A 507 -15.34 -6.44 -16.71
N ALA A 508 -16.46 -6.63 -17.42
CA ALA A 508 -17.77 -6.12 -16.97
C ALA A 508 -18.56 -7.15 -16.15
N GLY A 509 -18.03 -8.38 -16.02
CA GLY A 509 -18.68 -9.43 -15.24
C GLY A 509 -20.00 -9.90 -15.86
N GLU A 510 -20.09 -9.95 -17.19
CA GLU A 510 -21.26 -10.54 -17.83
C GLU A 510 -21.18 -12.07 -17.81
N ILE A 511 -22.33 -12.74 -17.80
CA ILE A 511 -22.43 -14.20 -17.89
C ILE A 511 -22.92 -14.52 -19.31
N PRO A 512 -22.12 -15.22 -20.14
CA PRO A 512 -22.55 -15.56 -21.50
C PRO A 512 -23.68 -16.59 -21.48
N SER A 513 -24.61 -16.46 -22.42
CA SER A 513 -25.63 -17.50 -22.65
C SER A 513 -25.04 -18.72 -23.36
N GLU A 514 -25.77 -19.83 -23.34
CA GLU A 514 -25.37 -21.07 -24.05
C GLU A 514 -25.28 -20.85 -25.57
N GLU A 515 -26.18 -20.04 -26.14
CA GLU A 515 -26.14 -19.64 -27.56
C GLU A 515 -24.89 -18.81 -27.88
N GLU A 516 -24.49 -17.90 -26.98
CA GLU A 516 -23.28 -17.09 -27.15
C GLU A 516 -22.01 -17.93 -27.05
N LEU A 517 -21.98 -18.93 -26.15
CA LEU A 517 -20.87 -19.87 -26.06
C LEU A 517 -20.74 -20.73 -27.31
N HIS A 518 -21.86 -21.19 -27.89
CA HIS A 518 -21.85 -21.92 -29.16
C HIS A 518 -21.40 -21.05 -30.34
N ALA A 519 -21.79 -19.77 -30.39
CA ALA A 519 -21.31 -18.84 -31.41
C ALA A 519 -19.79 -18.61 -31.28
N MET A 520 -19.30 -18.40 -30.06
CA MET A 520 -17.87 -18.27 -29.76
C MET A 520 -17.10 -19.55 -30.11
N GLU A 521 -17.67 -20.73 -29.83
CA GLU A 521 -17.10 -22.02 -30.19
C GLU A 521 -17.01 -22.20 -31.70
N GLY A 522 -18.07 -21.85 -32.45
CA GLY A 522 -18.09 -21.89 -33.92
C GLY A 522 -17.02 -21.00 -34.55
N GLU A 523 -16.84 -19.78 -34.03
CA GLU A 523 -15.79 -18.87 -34.51
C GLU A 523 -14.38 -19.39 -34.15
N THR A 524 -14.24 -20.00 -32.96
CA THR A 524 -12.99 -20.60 -32.49
C THR A 524 -12.56 -21.81 -33.33
N LEU A 525 -13.51 -22.68 -33.69
CA LEU A 525 -13.28 -23.89 -34.48
C LEU A 525 -13.23 -23.61 -35.99
N GLY A 526 -13.81 -22.49 -36.44
CA GLY A 526 -13.75 -22.07 -37.84
C GLY A 526 -14.81 -22.72 -38.68
N SER A 527 -16.06 -22.66 -38.24
CA SER A 527 -17.19 -23.03 -39.08
C SER A 527 -17.28 -22.06 -40.26
N ASP A 528 -16.97 -22.56 -41.46
CA ASP A 528 -17.30 -21.92 -42.73
C ASP A 528 -18.82 -21.75 -42.83
N GLU A 529 -19.32 -20.54 -42.58
CA GLU A 529 -20.48 -20.02 -43.31
C GLU A 529 -19.95 -19.11 -44.43
N GLY A 530 -19.62 -19.78 -45.54
CA GLY A 530 -19.03 -19.14 -46.71
C GLY A 530 -18.92 -20.06 -47.94
N ALA A 531 -19.83 -21.04 -48.09
CA ALA A 531 -20.03 -21.73 -49.36
C ALA A 531 -21.54 -21.91 -49.62
N ALA A 532 -22.03 -21.11 -50.57
CA ALA A 532 -23.38 -21.05 -51.17
C ALA A 532 -24.48 -20.32 -50.40
#